data_AF-A0A3B8J8G4-F1
#
_entry.id   AF-A0A3B8J8G4-F1
#
_cell.length_a   1.000
_cell.length_b   1.000
_cell.length_c   1.000
_cell.angle_alpha   90.00
_cell.angle_beta   90.00
_cell.angle_gamma   90.00
#
_symmetry.space_group_name_H-M   'P 1'
#
loop_
_entity.id
_entity.type
_entity.pdbx_description
1 polymer ?
#
loop_
_entity_poly.entity_id
_entity_poly.type
_entity_poly.pdbx_seq_one_letter_code
_entity_poly.pdbx_strand_id
1 'polypeptide(L)' 'KRMLEILERITRGEGQEGDIELLEELGAVIKDSAMCGLGQTAPNPVLSTIKY' A
#
# COMPACT_ATOMS: atom_id res chain seq x y z
N LYS A 1 8.16 2.07 3.63
CA LYS A 1 7.97 3.32 4.41
C LYS A 1 6.85 4.17 3.82
N ARG A 2 6.87 4.48 2.50
CA ARG A 2 5.82 5.29 1.87
C ARG A 2 4.38 4.81 2.06
N MET A 3 4.10 3.51 1.88
CA MET A 3 2.76 2.96 2.11
C MET A 3 2.27 3.14 3.56
N LEU A 4 3.17 3.03 4.54
CA LEU A 4 2.84 3.21 5.96
C LEU A 4 2.45 4.67 6.23
N GLU A 5 3.20 5.63 5.69
CA GLU A 5 2.91 7.07 5.85
C GLU A 5 1.50 7.42 5.30
N ILE A 6 1.15 6.88 4.14
CA ILE A 6 -0.17 7.11 3.53
C ILE A 6 -1.26 6.44 4.38
N LEU A 7 -1.05 5.19 4.82
CA LEU A 7 -2.01 4.49 5.66
C LEU A 7 -2.22 5.18 7.02
N GLU A 8 -1.15 5.66 7.65
CA GLU A 8 -1.21 6.43 8.89
C GLU A 8 -1.97 7.74 8.69
N ARG A 9 -1.77 8.41 7.55
CA ARG A 9 -2.52 9.61 7.20
C ARG A 9 -4.02 9.34 7.03
N ILE A 10 -4.37 8.30 6.27
CA ILE A 10 -5.77 7.87 6.09
C ILE A 10 -6.43 7.56 7.44
N THR A 11 -5.76 6.78 8.28
CA THR A 11 -6.30 6.37 9.60
C THR A 11 -6.44 7.51 10.60
N ARG A 12 -5.75 8.64 10.40
CA ARG A 12 -5.91 9.88 11.17
C ARG A 12 -7.03 10.78 10.64
N GLY A 13 -7.72 10.40 9.56
CA GLY A 13 -8.72 11.24 8.91
C GLY A 13 -8.12 12.36 8.04
N GLU A 14 -6.82 12.29 7.75
CA GLU A 14 -6.08 13.27 6.95
C GLU A 14 -5.87 12.78 5.50
N GLY A 15 -6.62 11.75 5.09
CA GLY A 15 -6.54 11.16 3.75
C GLY A 15 -6.80 12.19 2.64
N GLN A 16 -6.12 12.02 1.51
CA GLN A 16 -6.24 12.88 0.35
C GLN A 16 -6.82 12.11 -0.84
N GLU A 17 -7.43 12.84 -1.77
CA GLU A 17 -7.82 12.29 -3.07
C GLU A 17 -6.56 11.72 -3.77
N GLY A 18 -6.66 10.49 -4.28
CA GLY A 18 -5.53 9.78 -4.88
C GLY A 18 -4.75 8.86 -3.93
N ASP A 19 -5.03 8.87 -2.62
CA ASP A 19 -4.26 8.06 -1.66
C ASP A 19 -4.43 6.55 -1.86
N ILE A 20 -5.65 6.13 -2.19
CA ILE A 20 -5.96 4.71 -2.41
C ILE A 20 -5.29 4.23 -3.70
N GLU A 21 -5.39 5.01 -4.77
CA GLU A 21 -4.78 4.75 -6.07
C GLU A 21 -3.25 4.65 -5.93
N LEU A 22 -2.64 5.53 -5.15
CA LEU A 22 -1.20 5.51 -4.88
C LEU A 22 -0.80 4.27 -4.05
N LEU A 23 -1.62 3.85 -3.07
CA LEU A 23 -1.37 2.62 -2.32
C LEU A 23 -1.45 1.38 -3.21
N GLU A 24 -2.40 1.33 -4.15
CA GLU A 24 -2.54 0.25 -5.12
C GLU A 24 -1.33 0.18 -6.07
N GLU A 25 -0.92 1.32 -6.64
CA GLU A 25 0.24 1.41 -7.53
C GLU A 25 1.52 0.97 -6.80
N LEU A 26 1.78 1.51 -5.60
CA LEU A 26 2.95 1.14 -4.81
C LEU A 26 2.94 -0.35 -4.45
N GLY A 27 1.77 -0.89 -4.09
CA GLY A 27 1.62 -2.30 -3.77
C GLY A 27 1.92 -3.21 -4.96
N ALA A 28 1.43 -2.86 -6.15
CA ALA A 28 1.71 -3.58 -7.40
C ALA A 28 3.20 -3.53 -7.75
N VAL A 29 3.81 -2.33 -7.71
CA VAL A 29 5.24 -2.15 -8.01
C VAL A 29 6.11 -2.97 -7.05
N ILE A 30 5.82 -2.96 -5.74
CA ILE A 30 6.60 -3.75 -4.77
C ILE A 30 6.45 -5.25 -5.03
N LYS A 31 5.24 -5.70 -5.33
CA LYS A 31 4.97 -7.11 -5.62
C LYS A 31 5.74 -7.58 -6.86
N ASP A 32 5.78 -6.76 -7.91
CA ASP A 32 6.41 -7.12 -9.18
C ASP A 32 7.94 -6.94 -9.17
N SER A 33 8.45 -5.99 -8.38
CA SER A 33 9.90 -5.68 -8.32
C SER A 33 10.68 -6.49 -7.28
N ALA A 34 10.00 -7.10 -6.30
CA ALA A 34 10.66 -7.82 -5.22
C ALA A 34 11.18 -9.20 -5.68
N MET A 35 12.47 -9.45 -5.42
CA MET A 35 13.16 -10.71 -5.72
C MET A 35 13.03 -11.77 -4.60
N CYS A 36 12.36 -11.44 -3.50
CA CYS A 36 12.14 -12.36 -2.38
C CYS A 36 10.67 -12.43 -2.00
N GLY A 37 10.22 -13.59 -1.52
CA GLY A 37 8.80 -13.81 -1.17
C GLY A 37 8.28 -12.90 -0.06
N LEU A 38 9.15 -12.45 0.86
CA LEU A 38 8.77 -11.48 1.88
C LEU A 38 8.44 -10.12 1.27
N GLY A 39 9.27 -9.64 0.33
CA GLY A 39 9.02 -8.38 -0.37
C GLY A 39 7.74 -8.44 -1.21
N GLN A 40 7.49 -9.58 -1.88
CA GLN A 40 6.30 -9.80 -2.69
C GLN A 40 5.00 -9.83 -1.87
N THR A 41 5.06 -10.28 -0.62
CA THR A 41 3.89 -10.41 0.27
C THR A 41 3.70 -9.22 1.20
N ALA A 42 4.72 -8.37 1.38
CA ALA A 42 4.66 -7.17 2.19
C ALA A 42 3.49 -6.20 1.85
N PRO A 43 3.09 -5.97 0.58
CA PRO A 43 1.98 -5.07 0.27
C PRO A 43 0.59 -5.70 0.48
N ASN A 44 0.49 -7.02 0.66
CA ASN A 44 -0.79 -7.73 0.73
C ASN A 44 -1.76 -7.19 1.81
N PRO A 45 -1.33 -6.89 3.05
CA PRO A 45 -2.23 -6.39 4.08
C PRO A 45 -2.92 -5.08 3.69
N VAL A 46 -2.21 -4.21 2.96
CA VAL A 46 -2.77 -2.94 2.49
C VAL A 46 -3.76 -3.19 1.35
N LEU A 47 -3.35 -3.94 0.33
CA LEU A 47 -4.18 -4.23 -0.85
C LEU A 47 -5.45 -5.01 -0.48
N SER A 48 -5.38 -5.95 0.47
CA SER A 48 -6.57 -6.70 0.92
C SER A 48 -7.55 -5.82 1.69
N THR A 49 -7.05 -4.85 2.46
CA THR A 49 -7.89 -3.91 3.22
C THR A 49 -8.61 -2.92 2.30
N ILE A 50 -8.02 -2.57 1.16
CA ILE A 50 -8.68 -1.72 0.15
C ILE A 50 -9.80 -2.51 -0.57
N LYS A 51 -9.56 -3.80 -0.81
CA LYS A 51 -10.47 -4.65 -1.59
C LYS A 51 -11.74 -5.08 -0.84
N TYR A 52 -11.70 -5.16 0.49
CA TYR A 52 -12.77 -5.72 1.33
C TYR A 52 -13.11 -4.78 2.48
#